data_AF-J9E980-F1
#
_entry.id   AF-J9E980-F1
#
_cell.length_a   1.000
_cell.length_b   1.000
_cell.length_c   1.000
_cell.angle_alpha   90.00
_cell.angle_beta   90.00
_cell.angle_gamma   90.00
#
_symmetry.space_group_name_H-M   'P 1'
#
loop_
_entity.id
_entity.type
_entity.pdbx_description
1 polymer ?
#
loop_
_entity_poly.entity_id
_entity_poly.type
_entity_poly.pdbx_seq_one_letter_code
_entity_poly.pdbx_strand_id
1 'polypeptide(L)' 'YCYQCSLIKPDRCHHCSSCGFCVVKYDHHCPWINKCVSFNNYKYFMLYLIYSCILLAWF' A
#
# COMPACT_ATOMS: atom_id res chain seq x y z
N TYR A 1 16.60 -10.23 -2.47
CA TYR A 1 17.40 -9.04 -2.10
C TYR A 1 16.84 -7.79 -2.81
N CYS A 2 17.03 -6.59 -2.26
CA CYS A 2 16.73 -5.31 -2.92
C CYS A 2 18.04 -4.53 -3.09
N TYR A 3 18.43 -4.27 -4.35
CA TYR A 3 19.66 -3.53 -4.65
C TYR A 3 19.54 -2.05 -4.27
N GLN A 4 18.39 -1.42 -4.51
CA GLN A 4 18.16 0.01 -4.22
C GLN A 4 18.18 0.33 -2.71
N CYS A 5 17.72 -0.59 -1.87
CA CYS A 5 17.72 -0.42 -0.42
C CYS A 5 18.83 -1.20 0.29
N SER A 6 19.71 -1.88 -0.46
CA SER A 6 20.81 -2.71 0.04
C SER A 6 20.43 -3.70 1.15
N LEU A 7 19.24 -4.33 1.07
CA LEU A 7 18.70 -5.20 2.12
C LEU A 7 18.14 -6.53 1.60
N ILE A 8 18.16 -7.55 2.45
CA ILE A 8 17.43 -8.81 2.20
C ILE A 8 15.96 -8.53 2.48
N LYS A 9 15.12 -8.71 1.45
CA LYS A 9 13.67 -8.48 1.57
C LYS A 9 13.08 -9.49 2.56
N PRO A 10 12.40 -9.03 3.63
CA PRO A 10 11.57 -9.91 4.45
C PRO A 10 10.48 -10.59 3.60
N ASP A 11 9.84 -11.62 4.16
CA ASP A 11 8.77 -12.30 3.45
C ASP A 11 7.66 -11.33 3.02
N ARG A 12 7.17 -11.53 1.78
CA ARG A 12 6.18 -10.68 1.11
C ARG A 12 6.53 -9.18 1.02
N CYS A 13 7.80 -8.79 1.16
CA CYS A 13 8.24 -7.40 1.02
C CYS A 13 8.58 -7.08 -0.44
N HIS A 14 8.12 -5.92 -0.93
CA HIS A 14 8.43 -5.43 -2.28
C HIS A 14 8.95 -4.00 -2.24
N HIS A 15 9.85 -3.65 -3.17
CA HIS A 15 10.33 -2.27 -3.31
C HIS A 15 9.30 -1.48 -4.13
N CYS A 16 8.84 -0.35 -3.61
CA CYS A 16 8.01 0.57 -4.35
C CYS A 16 8.89 1.67 -4.96
N SER A 17 8.98 1.74 -6.29
CA SER A 17 9.75 2.76 -7.00
C SER A 17 9.23 4.17 -6.75
N SER A 18 7.91 4.35 -6.64
CA SER A 18 7.29 5.65 -6.36
C SER A 18 7.60 6.17 -4.95
N CYS A 19 7.74 5.28 -3.96
CA CYS A 19 8.06 5.66 -2.59
C CYS A 19 9.56 5.61 -2.27
N GLY A 20 10.37 4.89 -3.08
CA GLY A 20 11.81 4.78 -2.89
C GLY A 20 12.25 3.84 -1.76
N PHE A 21 11.34 3.05 -1.19
CA PHE A 21 11.66 2.11 -0.11
C PHE A 21 10.93 0.77 -0.21
N CYS A 22 11.48 -0.22 0.49
CA CYS A 22 10.89 -1.56 0.64
C CYS A 22 9.72 -1.55 1.63
N VAL A 23 8.58 -2.10 1.21
CA VAL A 23 7.32 -2.13 1.93
C VAL A 23 6.95 -3.57 2.29
N VAL A 24 6.70 -3.83 3.57
CA VAL A 24 6.35 -5.17 4.09
C VAL A 24 4.88 -5.50 3.80
N LYS A 25 4.62 -6.74 3.35
CA LYS A 25 3.33 -7.17 2.79
C LYS A 25 2.75 -6.10 1.85
N TYR A 26 3.59 -5.67 0.91
CA TYR A 26 3.21 -4.71 -0.10
C TYR A 26 2.04 -5.25 -0.93
N ASP A 27 1.00 -4.44 -1.07
CA ASP A 27 -0.11 -4.71 -1.98
C ASP A 27 0.09 -3.88 -3.26
N HIS A 28 -0.04 -2.55 -3.17
CA HIS A 28 0.25 -1.63 -4.28
C HIS A 28 0.56 -0.21 -3.80
N HIS A 29 1.18 0.60 -4.66
CA HIS A 29 1.21 2.05 -4.50
C HIS A 29 -0.08 2.64 -5.06
N CYS A 30 -0.86 3.30 -4.21
CA CYS A 30 -2.13 3.88 -4.60
C CYS A 30 -1.96 5.39 -4.81
N PRO A 31 -2.08 5.89 -6.06
CA PRO A 31 -1.96 7.32 -6.34
C PRO A 31 -3.05 8.15 -5.63
N TRP A 32 -4.25 7.58 -5.45
CA TRP A 32 -5.40 8.26 -4.84
C TRP A 32 -5.18 8.68 -3.39
N ILE A 33 -4.39 7.91 -2.64
CA ILE A 33 -4.01 8.23 -1.26
C ILE A 33 -2.54 8.65 -1.14
N ASN A 34 -1.84 8.74 -2.28
CA ASN A 34 -0.40 9.02 -2.40
C ASN A 34 0.46 8.21 -1.40
N LYS A 35 0.11 6.94 -1.19
CA LYS A 35 0.76 6.03 -0.24
C LYS A 35 0.70 4.59 -0.73
N CYS A 36 1.65 3.78 -0.24
CA CYS A 36 1.57 2.33 -0.40
C CYS A 36 0.48 1.74 0.51
N VAL A 37 -0.36 0.89 -0.05
CA VAL A 37 -1.21 -0.04 0.68
C VAL A 37 -0.35 -1.24 1.07
N SER A 38 -0.31 -1.53 2.35
CA SER A 38 0.61 -2.47 2.98
C SER A 38 0.02 -3.03 4.28
N PHE A 39 0.75 -3.90 4.97
CA PHE A 39 0.29 -4.51 6.22
C PHE A 39 -0.35 -3.52 7.20
N ASN A 40 0.29 -2.38 7.42
CA ASN A 40 -0.08 -1.43 8.47
C ASN A 40 -1.34 -0.62 8.15
N ASN A 41 -1.72 -0.52 6.88
CA ASN A 41 -2.85 0.31 6.46
C ASN A 41 -3.88 -0.39 5.57
N TYR A 42 -3.72 -1.69 5.29
CA TYR A 42 -4.65 -2.47 4.51
C TYR A 42 -6.09 -2.38 5.03
N LYS A 43 -6.28 -2.52 6.36
CA LYS A 43 -7.62 -2.39 6.99
C LYS A 43 -8.23 -1.00 6.76
N TYR A 44 -7.44 0.06 6.92
CA TYR A 44 -7.92 1.43 6.72
C TYR A 44 -8.25 1.71 5.24
N PHE A 45 -7.46 1.16 4.31
CA PHE A 45 -7.75 1.25 2.89
C PHE A 45 -9.07 0.54 2.53
N MET A 46 -9.32 -0.65 3.07
CA MET A 46 -10.60 -1.34 2.86
C MET A 46 -11.79 -0.55 3.43
N LEU A 47 -11.65 0.03 4.63
CA LEU A 47 -12.68 0.91 5.19
C LEU A 47 -12.92 2.15 4.31
N TYR A 48 -11.84 2.77 3.80
CA TYR A 48 -11.93 3.89 2.86
C TYR A 48 -12.76 3.52 1.62
N LEU A 49 -12.51 2.36 1.01
CA LEU A 49 -13.29 1.90 -0.15
C LEU A 49 -14.77 1.66 0.21
N ILE A 50 -15.04 0.98 1.33
CA ILE A 50 -16.41 0.69 1.76
C ILE A 50 -17.19 1.98 2.01
N TYR A 51 -16.63 2.93 2.76
CA TYR A 51 -17.31 4.21 3.03
C TYR A 51 -17.48 5.05 1.76
N SER A 52 -16.52 4.99 0.82
CA SER A 52 -16.66 5.66 -0.48
C SER A 52 -17.82 5.07 -1.28
N CYS A 53 -17.96 3.74 -1.32
CA CYS A 53 -19.09 3.08 -1.97
C CYS A 53 -20.43 3.43 -1.31
N ILE A 54 -20.50 3.45 0.03
CA ILE A 54 -21.71 3.84 0.76
C ILE A 54 -22.08 5.29 0.43
N LEU A 55 -21.10 6.20 0.46
CA LEU A 55 -21.30 7.60 0.14
C LEU A 55 -21.86 7.78 -1.28
N LEU A 56 -21.26 7.11 -2.27
CA LEU A 56 -21.70 7.13 -3.66
C LEU A 56 -23.07 6.48 -3.88
N ALA A 57 -23.47 5.52 -3.07
CA ALA A 57 -24.78 4.88 -3.14
C ALA A 57 -25.89 5.68 -2.43
N TRP A 58 -25.51 6.62 -1.57
CA TRP A 58 -26.45 7.51 -0.86
C TRP A 58 -26.77 8.79 -1.63
N PHE A 59 -25.90 9.16 -2.57
CA PHE A 59 -26.13 10.23 -3.54
C PHE A 59 -26.78 9.67 -4.82
#